data_AF-A0A934ZTC5-F1
#
_entry.id   AF-A0A934ZTC5-F1
#
_cell.length_a   1.000
_cell.length_b   1.000
_cell.length_c   1.000
_cell.angle_alpha   90.00
_cell.angle_beta   90.00
_cell.angle_gamma   90.00
#
_symmetry.space_group_name_H-M   'P 1'
#
loop_
_entity.id
_entity.type
_entity.pdbx_description
1 polymer ?
#
loop_
_entity_poly.entity_id
_entity_poly.type
_entity_poly.pdbx_seq_one_letter_code
_entity_poly.pdbx_strand_id
1 'polypeptide(L)'
;MQTPFDYLSKGIVEAALDGLGEVHLQHEVLAEVQAIDAFVEPDPARWKERRERGLLGRMTEGPCAIEPFHETPGVDRVDDCVLKVGALHARHRREALAAKVLAPPRPVLWIISPGRPETAMERWAIRRMRAWPTGCYASAPHGPRLGGDERAAAHEGDPAGADDGGG
;
A
#
# COMPACT_ATOMS: atom_id res chain seq x y z
N MET A 1 4.23 -12.25 -24.29
CA MET A 1 4.25 -13.67 -24.71
C MET A 1 3.79 -14.48 -23.52
N GLN A 2 2.64 -15.15 -23.58
CA GLN A 2 2.20 -16.05 -22.51
C GLN A 2 3.06 -17.31 -22.54
N THR A 3 3.48 -17.78 -21.37
CA THR A 3 4.31 -18.98 -21.25
C THR A 3 3.44 -20.21 -21.01
N PRO A 4 3.90 -21.44 -21.27
CA PRO A 4 3.16 -22.65 -20.92
C PRO A 4 2.77 -22.70 -19.43
N PHE A 5 3.62 -22.13 -18.56
CA PHE A 5 3.33 -21.99 -17.14
C PHE A 5 2.14 -21.05 -16.87
N ASP A 6 2.06 -19.92 -17.58
CA ASP A 6 0.96 -18.96 -17.45
C ASP A 6 -0.39 -19.58 -17.84
N TYR A 7 -0.43 -20.40 -18.89
CA TYR A 7 -1.64 -21.15 -19.27
C TYR A 7 -2.05 -22.17 -18.22
N LEU A 8 -1.10 -22.96 -17.71
CA LEU A 8 -1.37 -23.96 -16.69
C LEU A 8 -1.92 -23.32 -15.41
N SER A 9 -1.29 -22.24 -14.92
CA SER A 9 -1.75 -21.55 -13.72
C SER A 9 -3.16 -21.00 -13.85
N LYS A 10 -3.50 -20.40 -15.01
CA LYS A 10 -4.85 -19.88 -15.26
C LYS A 10 -5.89 -21.00 -15.36
N GLY A 11 -5.57 -22.08 -16.07
CA GLY A 11 -6.46 -23.24 -16.20
C GLY A 11 -6.73 -23.94 -14.88
N ILE A 12 -5.76 -23.97 -13.95
CA ILE A 12 -5.97 -24.48 -12.59
C ILE A 12 -7.00 -23.63 -11.84
N VAL A 13 -6.90 -22.29 -11.92
CA VAL A 13 -7.86 -21.39 -11.24
C VAL A 13 -9.25 -21.54 -11.82
N GLU A 14 -9.37 -21.59 -13.15
CA GLU A 14 -10.65 -21.79 -13.84
C GLU A 14 -11.28 -23.14 -13.46
N ALA A 15 -10.53 -24.24 -13.55
CA ALA A 15 -11.03 -25.56 -13.20
C ALA A 15 -11.38 -25.71 -11.71
N ALA A 16 -10.63 -25.08 -10.82
CA ALA A 16 -10.88 -25.16 -9.38
C ALA A 16 -12.14 -24.38 -8.95
N LEU A 17 -12.56 -23.39 -9.74
CA LEU A 17 -13.73 -22.55 -9.46
C LEU A 17 -14.91 -22.86 -10.39
N ASP A 18 -14.78 -23.87 -11.26
CA ASP A 18 -15.84 -24.30 -12.16
C ASP A 18 -17.12 -24.66 -11.38
N GLY A 19 -18.25 -24.13 -11.83
CA GLY A 19 -19.55 -24.27 -11.17
C GLY A 19 -19.73 -23.48 -9.86
N LEU A 20 -18.71 -22.77 -9.37
CA LEU A 20 -18.79 -21.93 -8.16
C LEU A 20 -18.93 -20.43 -8.48
N GLY A 21 -18.75 -20.03 -9.74
CA GLY A 21 -18.94 -18.66 -10.21
C GLY A 21 -18.38 -18.43 -11.61
N GLU A 22 -18.49 -17.19 -12.09
CA GLU A 22 -17.91 -16.77 -13.36
C GLU A 22 -16.43 -16.41 -13.18
N VAL A 23 -15.55 -17.10 -13.91
CA VAL A 23 -14.10 -16.86 -13.87
C VAL A 23 -13.67 -16.03 -15.09
N HIS A 24 -13.41 -14.75 -14.87
CA HIS A 24 -12.92 -13.85 -15.92
C HIS A 24 -11.38 -13.82 -15.94
N LEU A 25 -10.77 -14.69 -16.75
CA LEU A 25 -9.32 -14.64 -16.98
C LEU A 25 -8.93 -13.38 -17.77
N GLN A 26 -7.82 -12.75 -17.39
CA GLN A 26 -7.29 -11.56 -18.06
C GLN A 26 -8.28 -10.37 -18.13
N HIS A 27 -9.12 -10.20 -17.11
CA HIS A 27 -9.99 -9.05 -17.02
C HIS A 27 -9.18 -7.74 -17.13
N GLU A 28 -9.47 -6.95 -18.15
CA GLU A 28 -8.75 -5.70 -18.42
C GLU A 28 -9.18 -4.63 -17.42
N VAL A 29 -8.18 -4.00 -16.77
CA VAL A 29 -8.42 -2.89 -15.86
C VAL A 29 -7.85 -1.63 -16.50
N LEU A 30 -8.71 -0.67 -16.80
CA LEU A 30 -8.29 0.65 -17.27
C LEU A 30 -7.63 1.40 -16.11
N ALA A 31 -6.39 1.83 -16.30
CA ALA A 31 -5.76 2.75 -15.37
C ALA A 31 -6.24 4.18 -15.67
N GLU A 32 -6.89 4.83 -14.71
CA GLU A 32 -7.16 6.26 -14.81
C GLU A 32 -5.86 7.07 -14.79
N VAL A 33 -5.85 8.23 -15.48
CA VAL A 33 -4.72 9.15 -15.42
C VAL A 33 -4.72 9.82 -14.05
N GLN A 34 -3.86 9.36 -13.16
CA GLN A 34 -3.68 9.92 -11.83
C GLN A 34 -2.39 10.77 -11.78
N ALA A 35 -2.45 11.93 -11.12
CA ALA A 35 -1.29 12.79 -10.87
C ALA A 35 -0.83 12.66 -9.41
N ILE A 36 0.49 12.60 -9.22
CA ILE A 36 1.11 12.72 -7.89
C ILE A 36 1.24 14.21 -7.57
N ASP A 37 0.82 14.60 -6.37
CA ASP A 37 0.79 16.02 -5.98
C ASP A 37 2.20 16.63 -5.93
N ALA A 38 3.16 15.91 -5.35
CA ALA A 38 4.57 16.26 -5.41
C ALA A 38 5.46 15.02 -5.53
N PHE A 39 6.22 14.93 -6.62
CA PHE A 39 7.27 13.93 -6.79
C PHE A 39 8.64 14.60 -6.59
N VAL A 40 9.45 14.05 -5.69
CA VAL A 40 10.76 14.60 -5.31
C VAL A 40 11.85 13.62 -5.70
N GLU A 41 12.80 14.11 -6.50
CA GLU A 41 14.04 13.43 -6.84
C GLU A 41 15.21 14.20 -6.21
N PRO A 42 15.70 13.80 -5.03
CA PRO A 42 16.72 14.57 -4.33
C PRO A 42 18.09 14.43 -5.00
N ASP A 43 18.78 15.55 -5.19
CA ASP A 43 20.19 15.56 -5.62
C ASP A 43 21.10 14.95 -4.54
N PRO A 44 21.73 13.79 -4.76
CA PRO A 44 22.57 13.14 -3.74
C PRO A 44 23.69 14.04 -3.19
N ALA A 45 24.20 15.00 -3.97
CA ALA A 45 25.26 15.92 -3.56
C ALA A 45 24.80 16.91 -2.47
N ARG A 46 23.51 17.26 -2.44
CA ARG A 46 22.93 18.27 -1.52
C ARG A 46 22.38 17.69 -0.21
N TRP A 47 22.98 16.61 0.28
CA TRP A 47 22.49 15.90 1.47
C TRP A 47 22.59 16.75 2.75
N LYS A 48 23.59 17.65 2.84
CA LYS A 48 23.77 18.54 3.99
C LYS A 48 22.64 19.56 4.08
N GLU A 49 22.36 20.26 2.98
CA GLU A 49 21.27 21.24 2.92
C GLU A 49 19.91 20.57 3.17
N ARG A 50 19.71 19.34 2.71
CA ARG A 50 18.50 18.57 3.04
C ARG A 50 18.39 18.32 4.54
N ARG A 51 19.45 17.86 5.22
CA ARG A 51 19.39 17.60 6.68
C ARG A 51 19.04 18.84 7.50
N GLU A 52 19.38 20.04 7.01
CA GLU A 52 19.01 21.31 7.63
C GLU A 52 17.50 21.62 7.54
N ARG A 53 16.74 20.93 6.66
CA ARG A 53 15.28 21.08 6.51
C ARG A 53 14.46 20.22 7.48
N GLY A 54 15.08 19.70 8.54
CA GLY A 54 14.39 18.94 9.59
C GLY A 54 13.65 17.72 9.04
N LEU A 55 12.37 17.57 9.41
CA LEU A 55 11.56 16.40 9.06
C LEU A 55 11.40 16.23 7.54
N LEU A 56 11.16 17.32 6.81
CA LEU A 56 11.06 17.30 5.34
C LEU A 56 12.38 16.86 4.68
N GLY A 57 13.50 17.29 5.25
CA GLY A 57 14.83 16.83 4.86
C GLY A 57 14.99 15.32 4.97
N ARG A 58 14.55 14.76 6.10
CA ARG A 58 14.59 13.32 6.37
C ARG A 58 13.62 12.52 5.49
N MET A 59 12.44 13.05 5.21
CA MET A 59 11.46 12.41 4.31
C MET A 59 11.98 12.27 2.89
N THR A 60 12.85 13.19 2.47
CA THR A 60 13.38 13.30 1.10
C THR A 60 14.83 12.82 0.98
N GLU A 61 15.24 11.85 1.82
CA GLU A 61 16.56 11.21 1.72
C GLU A 61 16.76 10.41 0.41
N GLY A 62 15.66 9.95 -0.20
CA GLY A 62 15.62 9.32 -1.52
C GLY A 62 14.36 9.74 -2.29
N PRO A 63 14.15 9.21 -3.52
CA PRO A 63 12.98 9.53 -4.31
C PRO A 63 11.68 9.23 -3.56
N CYS A 64 10.76 10.20 -3.54
CA CYS A 64 9.49 10.04 -2.84
C CYS A 64 8.34 10.81 -3.52
N ALA A 65 7.12 10.30 -3.33
CA ALA A 65 5.88 11.02 -3.60
C ALA A 65 5.33 11.57 -2.28
N ILE A 66 4.79 12.79 -2.30
CA ILE A 66 4.16 13.45 -1.15
C ILE A 66 2.74 13.83 -1.55
N GLU A 67 1.76 13.37 -0.79
CA GLU A 67 0.33 13.57 -1.00
C GLU A 67 -0.26 14.27 0.24
N PRO A 68 -0.42 15.59 0.22
CA PRO A 68 -1.05 16.34 1.30
C PRO A 68 -2.58 16.29 1.21
N PHE A 69 -3.23 16.03 2.33
CA PHE A 69 -4.68 16.08 2.45
C PHE A 69 -5.14 17.22 3.35
N HIS A 70 -6.28 17.82 3.01
CA HIS A 70 -6.96 18.83 3.83
C HIS A 70 -7.92 18.20 4.86
N GLU A 71 -8.34 16.95 4.61
CA GLU A 71 -9.14 16.11 5.50
C GLU A 71 -8.41 14.79 5.77
N THR A 72 -8.72 14.12 6.88
CA THR A 72 -8.07 12.83 7.16
C THR A 72 -8.51 11.79 6.12
N PRO A 73 -7.59 11.19 5.34
CA PRO A 73 -7.96 10.28 4.26
C PRO A 73 -8.49 8.95 4.81
N GLY A 74 -9.54 8.43 4.18
CA GLY A 74 -10.00 7.05 4.37
C GLY A 74 -9.19 6.04 3.55
N VAL A 75 -9.62 4.77 3.58
CA VAL A 75 -8.94 3.65 2.89
C VAL A 75 -8.80 3.92 1.39
N ASP A 76 -9.89 4.27 0.70
CA ASP A 76 -9.88 4.45 -0.76
C ASP A 76 -8.89 5.53 -1.21
N ARG A 77 -8.80 6.63 -0.46
CA ARG A 77 -7.84 7.71 -0.74
C ARG A 77 -6.39 7.28 -0.56
N VAL A 78 -6.13 6.41 0.43
CA VAL A 78 -4.79 5.82 0.61
C VAL A 78 -4.49 4.82 -0.51
N ASP A 79 -5.47 4.01 -0.90
CA ASP A 79 -5.36 3.06 -2.02
C ASP A 79 -5.04 3.78 -3.34
N ASP A 80 -5.69 4.91 -3.60
CA ASP A 80 -5.38 5.80 -4.73
C ASP A 80 -3.92 6.27 -4.71
N CYS A 81 -3.43 6.76 -3.56
CA CYS A 81 -2.03 7.17 -3.44
C CYS A 81 -1.06 6.00 -3.67
N VAL A 82 -1.40 4.80 -3.20
CA VAL A 82 -0.59 3.59 -3.44
C VAL A 82 -0.59 3.21 -4.92
N LEU A 83 -1.75 3.33 -5.60
CA LEU A 83 -1.90 3.10 -7.03
C LEU A 83 -1.05 4.08 -7.84
N LYS A 84 -1.11 5.39 -7.54
CA LYS A 84 -0.27 6.44 -8.16
C LYS A 84 1.22 6.06 -8.13
N VAL A 85 1.75 5.72 -6.96
CA VAL A 85 3.17 5.35 -6.81
C VAL A 85 3.48 4.02 -7.48
N GLY A 86 2.55 3.07 -7.45
CA GLY A 86 2.65 1.79 -8.18
C GLY A 86 2.76 1.98 -9.69
N ALA A 87 1.91 2.85 -10.26
CA ALA A 87 1.90 3.19 -11.66
C ALA A 87 3.20 3.90 -12.09
N LEU A 88 3.68 4.87 -11.28
CA LEU A 88 4.95 5.55 -11.50
C LEU A 88 6.12 4.54 -11.52
N HIS A 89 6.20 3.66 -10.54
CA HIS A 89 7.25 2.65 -10.47
C HIS A 89 7.18 1.67 -11.66
N ALA A 90 5.98 1.24 -12.07
CA ALA A 90 5.81 0.40 -13.25
C ALA A 90 6.29 1.11 -14.53
N ARG A 91 6.02 2.41 -14.67
CA ARG A 91 6.55 3.24 -15.77
C ARG A 91 8.08 3.26 -15.76
N HIS A 92 8.71 3.60 -14.63
CA HIS A 92 10.18 3.64 -14.52
C HIS A 92 10.82 2.29 -14.85
N ARG A 93 10.21 1.16 -14.45
CA ARG A 93 10.73 -0.17 -14.82
C ARG A 93 10.67 -0.43 -16.33
N ARG A 94 9.59 -0.01 -17.00
CA ARG A 94 9.47 -0.15 -18.47
C ARG A 94 10.50 0.69 -19.19
N GLU A 95 10.69 1.93 -18.77
CA GLU A 95 11.69 2.84 -19.32
C GLU A 95 13.11 2.30 -19.13
N ALA A 96 13.43 1.84 -17.91
CA ALA A 96 14.73 1.24 -17.61
C ALA A 96 15.00 -0.03 -18.43
N LEU A 97 13.98 -0.89 -18.60
CA LEU A 97 14.07 -2.07 -19.45
C LEU A 97 14.35 -1.70 -20.92
N ALA A 98 13.64 -0.72 -21.46
CA ALA A 98 13.85 -0.23 -22.82
C ALA A 98 15.25 0.36 -23.01
N ALA A 99 15.75 1.10 -22.01
CA ALA A 99 17.09 1.66 -21.98
C ALA A 99 18.20 0.66 -21.58
N LYS A 100 17.85 -0.57 -21.19
CA LYS A 100 18.76 -1.61 -20.69
C LYS A 100 19.60 -1.16 -19.48
N VAL A 101 18.99 -0.39 -18.59
CA VAL A 101 19.60 0.06 -17.33
C VAL A 101 18.87 -0.52 -16.12
N LEU A 102 19.49 -0.42 -14.94
CA LEU A 102 18.84 -0.80 -13.70
C LEU A 102 17.68 0.17 -13.41
N ALA A 103 16.50 -0.39 -13.11
CA ALA A 103 15.36 0.42 -12.72
C ALA A 103 15.60 1.11 -11.36
N PRO A 104 15.18 2.37 -11.19
CA PRO A 104 15.24 3.02 -9.89
C PRO A 104 14.34 2.29 -8.88
N PRO A 105 14.66 2.37 -7.58
CA PRO A 105 13.80 1.80 -6.54
C PRO A 105 12.41 2.46 -6.58
N ARG A 106 11.40 1.75 -6.06
CA ARG A 106 10.06 2.33 -5.87
C ARG A 106 10.18 3.57 -4.96
N PRO A 107 9.63 4.73 -5.37
CA PRO A 107 9.60 5.91 -4.50
C PRO A 107 8.85 5.64 -3.19
N VAL A 108 9.32 6.25 -2.10
CA VAL A 108 8.58 6.24 -0.82
C VAL A 108 7.32 7.08 -0.98
N LEU A 109 6.18 6.61 -0.48
CA LEU A 109 4.94 7.40 -0.41
C LEU A 109 4.84 8.04 0.97
N TRP A 110 4.74 9.37 1.01
CA TRP A 110 4.39 10.13 2.20
C TRP A 110 2.99 10.70 2.06
N ILE A 111 2.11 10.36 2.99
CA ILE A 111 0.77 10.96 3.09
C ILE A 111 0.79 11.92 4.27
N ILE A 112 0.47 13.19 4.02
CA ILE A 112 0.35 14.21 5.06
C ILE A 112 -1.12 14.41 5.37
N SER A 113 -1.52 14.01 6.56
CA SER A 113 -2.91 14.03 7.01
C SER A 113 -3.07 14.97 8.21
N PRO A 114 -4.16 15.78 8.26
CA PRO A 114 -4.43 16.66 9.39
C PRO A 114 -4.85 15.89 10.66
N GLY A 115 -5.28 14.63 10.51
CA GLY A 115 -5.61 13.73 11.61
C GLY A 115 -5.03 12.33 11.42
N ARG A 116 -5.43 11.39 12.27
CA ARG A 116 -4.98 9.99 12.22
C ARG A 116 -5.96 9.15 11.39
N PRO A 117 -5.55 8.60 10.24
CA PRO A 117 -6.43 7.83 9.38
C PRO A 117 -6.58 6.39 9.88
N GLU A 118 -7.27 6.19 11.02
CA GLU A 118 -7.28 4.91 11.75
C GLU A 118 -7.71 3.71 10.89
N THR A 119 -8.77 3.84 10.08
CA THR A 119 -9.25 2.77 9.19
C THR A 119 -8.22 2.37 8.13
N ALA A 120 -7.56 3.35 7.51
CA ALA A 120 -6.46 3.09 6.58
C ALA A 120 -5.24 2.52 7.30
N MET A 121 -4.96 2.97 8.53
CA MET A 121 -3.85 2.46 9.33
C MET A 121 -4.04 0.99 9.70
N GLU A 122 -5.26 0.57 9.99
CA GLU A 122 -5.59 -0.83 10.22
C GLU A 122 -5.40 -1.66 8.95
N ARG A 123 -6.06 -1.25 7.84
CA ARG A 123 -6.01 -1.94 6.53
C ARG A 123 -4.60 -2.12 6.00
N TRP A 124 -3.77 -1.09 6.11
CA TRP A 124 -2.39 -1.08 5.61
C TRP A 124 -1.36 -1.50 6.66
N ALA A 125 -1.80 -2.01 7.82
CA ALA A 125 -0.95 -2.39 8.94
C ALA A 125 0.09 -1.31 9.29
N ILE A 126 -0.32 -0.04 9.24
CA ILE A 126 0.53 1.12 9.52
C ILE A 126 0.79 1.17 11.02
N ARG A 127 2.07 1.31 11.40
CA ARG A 127 2.54 1.32 12.79
C ARG A 127 3.49 2.47 13.03
N ARG A 128 3.59 2.89 14.29
CA ARG A 128 4.45 4.00 14.70
C ARG A 128 5.92 3.71 14.36
N MET A 129 6.57 4.69 13.76
CA MET A 129 8.01 4.63 13.47
C MET A 129 8.80 5.02 14.72
N ARG A 130 9.41 4.05 15.42
CA ARG A 130 10.11 4.29 16.70
C ARG A 130 11.26 5.29 16.59
N ALA A 131 11.98 5.31 15.47
CA ALA A 131 13.11 6.21 15.24
C ALA A 131 12.70 7.59 14.68
N TRP A 132 11.39 7.88 14.58
CA TRP A 132 10.86 9.13 14.04
C TRP A 132 10.04 9.88 15.12
N PRO A 133 9.82 11.20 14.94
CA PRO A 133 8.98 11.98 15.83
C PRO A 133 7.57 11.39 15.99
N THR A 134 6.90 11.76 17.08
CA THR A 134 5.47 11.46 17.27
C THR A 134 4.68 11.99 16.09
N GLY A 135 3.75 11.18 15.56
CA GLY A 135 2.98 11.51 14.35
C GLY A 135 3.51 10.84 13.07
N CYS A 136 4.67 10.19 13.10
CA CYS A 136 5.20 9.43 11.96
C CYS A 136 4.88 7.93 12.07
N TYR A 137 4.33 7.37 11.00
CA TYR A 137 3.92 5.97 10.91
C TYR A 137 4.33 5.40 9.55
N ALA A 138 4.52 4.08 9.49
CA ALA A 138 4.85 3.37 8.26
C ALA A 138 4.10 2.03 8.21
N SER A 139 3.66 1.64 7.02
CA SER A 139 3.25 0.26 6.74
C SER A 139 4.47 -0.67 6.70
N ALA A 140 4.23 -1.98 6.74
CA ALA A 140 5.30 -2.95 6.52
C ALA A 140 5.94 -2.74 5.13
N PRO A 141 7.24 -3.09 4.94
CA PRO A 141 7.96 -2.90 3.68
C PRO A 141 7.34 -3.57 2.44
N HIS A 142 6.35 -4.45 2.63
CA HIS A 142 5.75 -5.30 1.60
C HIS A 142 4.21 -5.23 1.56
N GLY A 143 3.63 -4.03 1.50
CA GLY A 143 2.21 -3.85 1.16
C GLY A 143 1.21 -4.49 2.14
N PRO A 144 -0.10 -4.49 1.83
CA PRO A 144 -1.10 -5.02 2.76
C PRO A 144 -0.93 -6.53 2.84
N ARG A 145 -1.31 -7.13 3.97
CA ARG A 145 -1.23 -8.59 4.16
C ARG A 145 -2.03 -9.25 3.03
N LEU A 146 -1.33 -9.95 2.15
CA LEU A 146 -1.97 -10.77 1.12
C LEU A 146 -2.65 -11.94 1.84
N GLY A 147 -3.97 -11.87 1.97
CA GLY A 147 -4.81 -12.86 2.65
C GLY A 147 -4.74 -12.81 4.17
N GLY A 148 -5.89 -12.57 4.81
CA GLY A 148 -6.07 -12.70 6.25
C GLY A 148 -7.52 -12.47 6.64
N ASP A 149 -8.17 -13.52 7.12
CA ASP A 149 -9.56 -13.62 7.58
C ASP A 149 -10.12 -12.37 8.28
N GLU A 150 -11.26 -11.87 7.79
CA GLU A 150 -12.20 -11.03 8.57
C GLU A 150 -12.95 -11.85 9.65
N ARG A 151 -12.70 -13.15 9.78
CA ARG A 151 -13.38 -14.02 10.74
C ARG A 151 -12.75 -14.08 12.14
N ALA A 152 -11.74 -13.29 12.44
CA ALA A 152 -11.16 -13.23 13.79
C ALA A 152 -11.80 -12.15 14.71
N ALA A 153 -12.86 -11.48 14.28
CA ALA A 153 -13.58 -10.49 15.10
C ALA A 153 -14.93 -10.99 15.66
N ALA A 154 -15.27 -12.27 15.49
CA ALA A 154 -16.56 -12.83 15.92
C ALA A 154 -16.41 -14.14 16.71
N HIS A 155 -15.75 -14.08 17.88
CA HIS A 155 -16.05 -15.02 18.98
C HIS A 155 -15.63 -14.45 20.34
N GLU A 156 -16.37 -13.45 20.80
CA GLU A 156 -16.66 -13.32 22.23
C GLU A 156 -18.18 -13.16 22.37
N GLY A 157 -18.87 -14.26 22.04
CA GLY A 157 -20.25 -14.49 22.39
C GLY A 157 -20.29 -15.47 23.56
N ASP A 158 -20.53 -14.91 24.75
CA ASP A 158 -21.36 -15.43 25.83
C ASP A 158 -21.43 -16.96 26.06
N PRO A 159 -20.93 -17.49 27.20
CA PRO A 159 -21.50 -18.71 27.76
C PRO A 159 -22.77 -18.36 28.52
N ALA A 160 -23.91 -18.70 27.90
CA ALA A 160 -25.22 -18.72 28.51
C ALA A 160 -25.25 -19.40 29.90
N GLY A 161 -25.89 -18.71 30.85
CA GLY A 161 -27.02 -19.23 31.64
C GLY A 161 -26.77 -20.22 32.78
N ALA A 162 -27.08 -19.74 34.00
CA ALA A 162 -27.66 -20.45 35.15
C ALA A 162 -26.78 -21.55 35.81
N ASP A 163 -26.74 -21.77 37.11
CA ASP A 163 -27.70 -21.56 38.18
C ASP A 163 -26.96 -21.76 39.52
N ASP A 164 -27.11 -20.84 40.48
CA ASP A 164 -26.95 -21.12 41.91
C ASP A 164 -27.40 -19.92 42.76
N GLY A 165 -28.73 -19.72 42.77
CA GLY A 165 -29.40 -18.96 43.82
C GLY A 165 -29.43 -19.78 45.12
N GLY A 166 -28.52 -19.46 46.04
CA GLY A 166 -28.63 -19.83 47.46
C GLY A 166 -28.90 -18.60 48.32
N GLY A 167 -30.02 -18.59 49.05
CA GLY A 167 -30.35 -17.59 50.07
C GLY A 167 -31.80 -17.13 50.05
#